data_AF-A0A1C6QF40-F1
#
_entry.id   AF-A0A1C6QF40-F1
#
_cell.length_a   1.000
_cell.length_b   1.000
_cell.length_c   1.000
_cell.angle_alpha   90.00
_cell.angle_beta   90.00
_cell.angle_gamma   90.00
#
_symmetry.space_group_name_H-M   'P 1'
#
loop_
_entity.id
_entity.type
_entity.pdbx_description
1 polymer ?
#
loop_
_entity_poly.entity_id
_entity_poly.type
_entity_poly.pdbx_seq_one_letter_code
_entity_poly.pdbx_strand_id
1 'polypeptide(L)'
;MTKLRCAVLDDYQGVARSMADWRRIAPQVDTEFLDTHLVSQDDLVHALEDREIVVVMRERTPFPAGLLARLPRLRLLITSGMRNAAIDLEAAGRQGVTVCGTASNSEPPAELTWALILGLARQVVPESTALRSGGPWQHSLGADLHGRRLGLLGLGKIGRKVARVGAAFGMDVMAWSPHLTPERAAEGGAVAAASKEELLESSDFVSVTSGARGPHPGTDR
;
A
#
# COMPACT_ATOMS: atom_id res chain seq x y z
N MET A 1 19.82 -3.42 -33.87
CA MET A 1 18.43 -3.30 -33.37
C MET A 1 18.38 -2.12 -32.42
N THR A 2 17.37 -1.26 -32.54
CA THR A 2 17.13 -0.16 -31.59
C THR A 2 16.72 -0.75 -30.24
N LYS A 3 17.26 -0.24 -29.13
CA LYS A 3 16.88 -0.68 -27.78
C LYS A 3 15.43 -0.31 -27.50
N LEU A 4 14.72 -1.14 -26.74
CA LEU A 4 13.41 -0.79 -26.17
C LEU A 4 13.59 0.29 -25.11
N ARG A 5 12.63 1.21 -24.99
CA ARG A 5 12.67 2.27 -23.98
C ARG A 5 11.80 1.92 -22.80
N CYS A 6 12.40 2.02 -21.63
CA CYS A 6 11.78 1.72 -20.35
C CYS A 6 11.77 2.98 -19.47
N ALA A 7 10.67 3.20 -18.76
CA ALA A 7 10.59 4.20 -17.70
C ALA A 7 10.22 3.51 -16.37
N VAL A 8 10.97 3.80 -15.31
CA VAL A 8 10.62 3.48 -13.94
C VAL A 8 10.06 4.74 -13.30
N LEU A 9 8.79 4.71 -12.90
CA LEU A 9 8.10 5.87 -12.36
C LEU A 9 8.24 5.96 -10.84
N ASP A 10 8.14 7.19 -10.35
CA ASP A 10 7.97 7.53 -8.94
C ASP A 10 9.06 6.98 -8.00
N ASP A 11 10.31 6.87 -8.45
CA ASP A 11 11.44 6.43 -7.63
C ASP A 11 11.96 7.56 -6.73
N TYR A 12 11.11 8.09 -5.85
CA TYR A 12 11.41 9.28 -5.02
C TYR A 12 12.69 9.14 -4.19
N GLN A 13 13.14 7.91 -3.94
CA GLN A 13 14.31 7.62 -3.11
C GLN A 13 15.54 7.24 -3.96
N GLY A 14 15.40 7.14 -5.29
CA GLY A 14 16.46 6.69 -6.19
C GLY A 14 16.92 5.25 -5.97
N VAL A 15 16.08 4.41 -5.35
CA VAL A 15 16.47 3.07 -4.90
C VAL A 15 16.24 1.99 -5.95
N ALA A 16 15.41 2.22 -6.98
CA ALA A 16 15.12 1.18 -7.96
C ALA A 16 16.39 0.71 -8.70
N ARG A 17 17.36 1.61 -8.89
CA ARG A 17 18.67 1.30 -9.49
C ARG A 17 19.45 0.23 -8.72
N SER A 18 19.30 0.16 -7.40
CA SER A 18 19.99 -0.82 -6.54
C SER A 18 19.16 -2.08 -6.25
N MET A 19 17.87 -2.10 -6.62
CA MET A 19 16.95 -3.20 -6.31
C MET A 19 16.97 -4.34 -7.35
N ALA A 20 17.71 -4.18 -8.45
CA ALA A 20 17.86 -5.20 -9.47
C ALA A 20 19.20 -5.06 -10.21
N ASP A 21 19.68 -6.13 -10.83
CA ASP A 21 20.83 -6.06 -11.74
C ASP A 21 20.41 -5.64 -13.16
N TRP A 22 20.26 -4.32 -13.35
CA TRP A 22 19.86 -3.72 -14.63
C TRP A 22 20.84 -3.98 -15.78
N ARG A 23 22.10 -4.36 -15.49
CA ARG A 23 23.11 -4.69 -16.51
C ARG A 23 22.69 -5.88 -17.37
N ARG A 24 21.84 -6.77 -16.83
CA ARG A 24 21.33 -7.95 -17.53
C ARG A 24 20.45 -7.60 -18.73
N ILE A 25 19.77 -6.45 -18.69
CA ILE A 25 18.86 -6.00 -19.75
C ILE A 25 19.39 -4.81 -20.55
N ALA A 26 20.40 -4.10 -20.03
CA ALA A 26 21.01 -2.92 -20.65
C ALA A 26 21.42 -3.07 -22.14
N PRO A 27 21.81 -4.25 -22.65
CA PRO A 27 22.07 -4.42 -24.08
C PRO A 27 20.82 -4.26 -24.97
N GLN A 28 19.63 -4.52 -24.44
CA GLN A 28 18.36 -4.57 -25.18
C GLN A 28 17.37 -3.48 -24.76
N VAL A 29 17.51 -2.95 -23.55
CA VAL A 29 16.59 -1.98 -22.95
C VAL A 29 17.38 -0.76 -22.48
N ASP A 30 16.92 0.41 -22.87
CA ASP A 30 17.35 1.70 -22.32
C ASP A 30 16.36 2.11 -21.22
N THR A 31 16.85 2.24 -19.98
CA THR A 31 16.00 2.44 -18.79
C THR A 31 16.27 3.80 -18.16
N GLU A 32 15.21 4.59 -18.07
CA GLU A 32 15.19 5.84 -17.33
C GLU A 32 14.44 5.68 -16.01
N PHE A 33 14.89 6.39 -14.98
CA PHE A 33 14.28 6.40 -13.66
C PHE A 33 13.83 7.82 -13.38
N LEU A 34 12.52 7.98 -13.16
CA LEU A 34 11.89 9.24 -12.84
C LEU A 34 11.66 9.27 -11.32
N ASP A 35 12.32 10.20 -10.64
CA ASP A 35 12.29 10.38 -9.20
C ASP A 35 11.27 11.44 -8.74
N THR A 36 10.52 12.01 -9.67
CA THR A 36 9.45 12.97 -9.41
C THR A 36 8.10 12.45 -9.87
N HIS A 37 7.06 12.73 -9.08
CA HIS A 37 5.69 12.41 -9.46
C HIS A 37 5.18 13.37 -10.54
N LEU A 38 4.67 12.81 -11.64
CA LEU A 38 4.03 13.57 -12.71
C LEU A 38 2.53 13.69 -12.42
N VAL A 39 2.10 14.90 -12.04
CA VAL A 39 0.75 15.14 -11.53
C VAL A 39 -0.29 15.15 -12.65
N SER A 40 0.04 15.70 -13.82
CA SER A 40 -0.90 15.81 -14.92
C SER A 40 -0.83 14.58 -15.83
N GLN A 41 -1.98 14.17 -16.38
CA GLN A 41 -2.00 13.10 -17.37
C GLN A 41 -1.28 13.49 -18.66
N ASP A 42 -1.22 14.79 -18.99
CA ASP A 42 -0.54 15.26 -20.19
C ASP A 42 0.98 15.15 -20.04
N ASP A 43 1.53 15.56 -18.89
CA ASP A 43 2.95 15.38 -18.58
C ASP A 43 3.32 13.90 -18.55
N LEU A 44 2.44 13.07 -17.98
CA LEU A 44 2.65 11.63 -17.94
C LEU A 44 2.64 11.01 -19.34
N VAL A 45 1.72 11.44 -20.22
CA VAL A 45 1.72 11.00 -21.62
C VAL A 45 2.97 11.46 -22.32
N HIS A 46 3.36 12.72 -22.20
CA HIS A 46 4.57 13.23 -22.84
C HIS A 46 5.83 12.50 -22.38
N ALA A 47 5.93 12.16 -21.10
CA ALA A 47 7.05 11.38 -20.56
C ALA A 47 7.08 9.91 -21.04
N LEU A 48 5.92 9.37 -21.43
CA LEU A 48 5.73 7.93 -21.68
C LEU A 48 5.37 7.57 -23.14
N GLU A 49 5.03 8.54 -23.99
CA GLU A 49 4.51 8.30 -25.34
C GLU A 49 5.48 7.51 -26.24
N ASP A 50 6.77 7.60 -25.92
CA ASP A 50 7.86 6.90 -26.62
C ASP A 50 8.35 5.62 -25.92
N ARG A 51 7.69 5.18 -24.83
CA ARG A 51 8.09 4.02 -24.02
C ARG A 51 7.32 2.77 -24.40
N GLU A 52 8.05 1.69 -24.64
CA GLU A 52 7.46 0.35 -24.79
C GLU A 52 7.26 -0.36 -23.45
N ILE A 53 8.03 0.01 -22.42
CA ILE A 53 8.01 -0.63 -21.10
C ILE A 53 7.84 0.43 -20.02
N VAL A 54 6.91 0.23 -19.09
CA VAL A 54 6.78 1.07 -17.90
C VAL A 54 6.80 0.20 -16.65
N VAL A 55 7.56 0.61 -15.65
CA VAL A 55 7.60 0.01 -14.32
C VAL A 55 7.00 1.00 -13.34
N VAL A 56 5.93 0.60 -12.67
CA VAL A 56 5.22 1.40 -11.67
C VAL A 56 5.45 0.88 -10.26
N MET A 57 5.56 1.81 -9.32
CA MET A 57 5.72 1.53 -7.89
C MET A 57 4.37 1.53 -7.21
N ARG A 58 3.80 0.33 -7.02
CA ARG A 58 2.45 0.16 -6.45
C ARG A 58 1.46 1.10 -7.15
N GLU A 59 0.62 1.78 -6.37
CA GLU A 59 -0.48 2.63 -6.82
C GLU A 59 -0.08 4.11 -6.92
N ARG A 60 1.23 4.44 -6.92
CA ARG A 60 1.71 5.84 -6.96
C ARG A 60 1.24 6.60 -8.22
N THR A 61 1.24 5.94 -9.37
CA THR A 61 0.73 6.48 -10.63
C THR A 61 -0.40 5.60 -11.17
N PRO A 62 -1.61 6.14 -11.37
CA PRO A 62 -2.73 5.39 -11.93
C PRO A 62 -2.64 5.25 -13.46
N PHE A 63 -3.05 4.09 -13.96
CA PHE A 63 -3.20 3.74 -15.38
C PHE A 63 -4.67 3.43 -15.72
N PRO A 64 -5.55 4.43 -15.75
CA PRO A 64 -6.93 4.25 -16.21
C PRO A 64 -7.00 4.08 -17.73
N ALA A 65 -8.15 3.62 -18.24
CA ALA A 65 -8.37 3.44 -19.68
C ALA A 65 -8.00 4.65 -20.54
N GLY A 66 -8.33 5.87 -20.08
CA GLY A 66 -8.06 7.11 -20.81
C GLY A 66 -6.57 7.42 -20.96
N LEU A 67 -5.75 7.10 -19.94
CA LEU A 67 -4.30 7.26 -20.02
C LEU A 67 -3.70 6.21 -20.97
N LEU A 68 -4.07 4.95 -20.77
CA LEU A 68 -3.61 3.83 -21.58
C LEU A 68 -3.83 4.12 -23.08
N ALA A 69 -5.00 4.63 -23.45
CA ALA A 69 -5.36 4.92 -24.84
C ALA A 69 -4.45 5.96 -25.53
N ARG A 70 -3.73 6.75 -24.74
CA ARG A 70 -2.79 7.79 -25.21
C ARG A 70 -1.35 7.29 -25.27
N LEU A 71 -1.09 6.02 -24.95
CA LEU A 71 0.23 5.40 -24.93
C LEU A 71 0.33 4.26 -25.96
N PRO A 72 0.21 4.55 -27.28
CA PRO A 72 0.11 3.52 -28.32
C PRO A 72 1.36 2.64 -28.48
N ARG A 73 2.50 3.06 -27.92
CA ARG A 73 3.75 2.30 -27.95
C ARG A 73 3.93 1.39 -26.75
N LEU A 74 3.15 1.57 -25.69
CA LEU A 74 3.26 0.77 -24.48
C LEU A 74 2.92 -0.69 -24.79
N ARG A 75 3.79 -1.61 -24.38
CA ARG A 75 3.65 -3.05 -24.61
C ARG A 75 3.70 -3.85 -23.31
N LEU A 76 4.40 -3.33 -22.31
CA LEU A 76 4.60 -3.98 -21.03
C LEU A 76 4.48 -2.98 -19.88
N LEU A 77 3.57 -3.26 -18.95
CA LEU A 77 3.40 -2.53 -17.69
C LEU A 77 3.72 -3.45 -16.52
N ILE A 78 4.74 -3.11 -15.74
CA ILE A 78 5.22 -3.91 -14.61
C ILE A 78 4.88 -3.21 -13.30
N THR A 79 4.17 -3.86 -12.39
CA THR A 79 3.85 -3.31 -11.06
C THR A 79 4.64 -4.01 -9.95
N SER A 80 5.17 -3.25 -8.98
CA SER A 80 5.85 -3.79 -7.79
C SER A 80 4.88 -4.44 -6.79
N GLY A 81 4.20 -5.51 -7.20
CA GLY A 81 3.13 -6.18 -6.47
C GLY A 81 1.93 -6.35 -7.39
N MET A 82 1.43 -7.58 -7.52
CA MET A 82 0.41 -7.90 -8.52
C MET A 82 -0.97 -7.26 -8.25
N ARG A 83 -1.34 -7.06 -6.98
CA ARG A 83 -2.60 -6.36 -6.65
C ARG A 83 -2.38 -4.85 -6.71
N ASN A 84 -2.97 -4.23 -7.72
CA ASN A 84 -2.87 -2.80 -7.98
C ASN A 84 -4.21 -2.32 -8.57
N ALA A 85 -5.02 -1.64 -7.75
CA ALA A 85 -6.33 -1.16 -8.18
C ALA A 85 -6.25 0.08 -9.08
N ALA A 86 -5.06 0.67 -9.21
CA ALA A 86 -4.84 1.87 -10.02
C ALA A 86 -4.63 1.55 -11.51
N ILE A 87 -4.54 0.27 -11.89
CA ILE A 87 -4.38 -0.16 -13.29
C ILE A 87 -5.70 -0.74 -13.80
N ASP A 88 -6.23 -0.19 -14.89
CA ASP A 88 -7.35 -0.79 -15.63
C ASP A 88 -6.84 -1.96 -16.49
N LEU A 89 -6.87 -3.16 -15.91
CA LEU A 89 -6.37 -4.38 -16.56
C LEU A 89 -7.15 -4.74 -17.83
N GLU A 90 -8.45 -4.44 -17.89
CA GLU A 90 -9.24 -4.72 -19.09
C GLU A 90 -8.86 -3.76 -20.22
N ALA A 91 -8.70 -2.47 -19.93
CA ALA A 91 -8.24 -1.51 -20.91
C ALA A 91 -6.82 -1.81 -21.41
N ALA A 92 -5.93 -2.21 -20.49
CA ALA A 92 -4.57 -2.65 -20.86
C ALA A 92 -4.63 -3.84 -21.82
N GLY A 93 -5.45 -4.85 -21.52
CA GLY A 93 -5.66 -6.00 -22.39
C GLY A 93 -6.23 -5.63 -23.77
N ARG A 94 -7.24 -4.76 -23.83
CA ARG A 94 -7.81 -4.26 -25.10
C ARG A 94 -6.79 -3.53 -25.98
N GLN A 95 -5.77 -2.94 -25.37
CA GLN A 95 -4.70 -2.22 -26.07
C GLN A 95 -3.46 -3.08 -26.33
N GLY A 96 -3.51 -4.38 -26.00
CA GLY A 96 -2.38 -5.28 -26.19
C GLY A 96 -1.22 -5.06 -25.21
N VAL A 97 -1.45 -4.31 -24.12
CA VAL A 97 -0.46 -4.08 -23.06
C VAL A 97 -0.46 -5.29 -22.13
N THR A 98 0.67 -6.00 -22.06
CA THR A 98 0.85 -7.05 -21.05
C THR A 98 1.09 -6.40 -19.69
N VAL A 99 0.31 -6.80 -18.68
CA VAL A 99 0.52 -6.36 -17.29
C VAL A 99 1.08 -7.52 -16.48
N CYS A 100 2.21 -7.31 -15.81
CA CYS A 100 2.79 -8.28 -14.88
C CYS A 100 3.18 -7.62 -13.57
N GLY A 101 3.38 -8.42 -12.52
CA GLY A 101 3.73 -7.89 -11.22
C GLY A 101 4.56 -8.84 -10.39
N THR A 102 5.28 -8.28 -9.43
CA THR A 102 6.09 -9.05 -8.48
C THR A 102 5.24 -9.68 -7.38
N ALA A 103 5.83 -10.64 -6.67
CA ALA A 103 5.30 -11.06 -5.37
C ALA A 103 5.26 -9.87 -4.40
N SER A 104 4.40 -9.94 -3.38
CA SER A 104 4.34 -8.94 -2.32
C SER A 104 4.20 -9.58 -0.95
N ASN A 105 4.82 -8.94 0.05
CA ASN A 105 4.90 -9.38 1.43
C ASN A 105 3.98 -8.54 2.31
N SER A 106 3.45 -9.16 3.36
CA SER A 106 2.54 -8.48 4.31
C SER A 106 3.26 -8.04 5.59
N GLU A 107 4.53 -8.43 5.74
CA GLU A 107 5.40 -8.11 6.87
C GLU A 107 5.70 -6.61 6.95
N PRO A 108 6.21 -5.94 5.90
CA PRO A 108 6.53 -4.50 6.01
C PRO A 108 5.35 -3.61 6.41
N PRO A 109 4.14 -3.72 5.81
CA PRO A 109 3.02 -2.89 6.25
C PRO A 109 2.53 -3.25 7.66
N ALA A 110 2.60 -4.52 8.07
CA ALA A 110 2.22 -4.92 9.43
C ALA A 110 3.19 -4.35 10.48
N GLU A 111 4.49 -4.38 10.20
CA GLU A 111 5.53 -3.78 11.05
C GLU A 111 5.37 -2.25 11.13
N LEU A 112 5.11 -1.59 10.00
CA LEU A 112 4.84 -0.16 9.96
C LEU A 112 3.56 0.20 10.74
N THR A 113 2.50 -0.62 10.69
CA THR A 113 1.30 -0.43 11.52
C THR A 113 1.65 -0.40 13.01
N TRP A 114 2.53 -1.29 13.47
CA TRP A 114 2.97 -1.31 14.87
C TRP A 114 3.85 -0.14 15.26
N ALA A 115 4.75 0.29 14.37
CA ALA A 115 5.52 1.51 14.57
C ALA A 115 4.58 2.73 14.78
N LEU A 116 3.51 2.82 13.99
CA LEU A 116 2.51 3.90 14.12
C LEU A 116 1.67 3.78 15.41
N ILE A 117 1.18 2.59 15.76
CA ILE A 117 0.41 2.38 17.01
C ILE A 117 1.27 2.77 18.22
N LEU A 118 2.52 2.30 18.30
CA LEU A 118 3.44 2.65 19.39
C LEU A 118 3.79 4.14 19.37
N GLY A 119 3.99 4.72 18.18
CA GLY A 119 4.24 6.14 17.99
C GLY A 119 3.12 7.01 18.57
N LEU A 120 1.86 6.63 18.35
CA LEU A 120 0.67 7.28 18.90
C LEU A 120 0.56 7.05 20.41
N ALA A 121 0.64 5.80 20.86
CA ALA A 121 0.51 5.45 22.27
C ALA A 121 1.55 6.15 23.14
N ARG A 122 2.79 6.31 22.65
CA ARG A 122 3.90 6.89 23.41
C ARG A 122 4.24 8.33 23.02
N GLN A 123 3.41 8.97 22.19
CA GLN A 123 3.61 10.36 21.73
C GLN A 123 5.03 10.60 21.18
N VAL A 124 5.57 9.61 20.47
CA VAL A 124 7.00 9.61 20.07
C VAL A 124 7.33 10.83 19.23
N VAL A 125 6.49 11.17 18.25
CA VAL A 125 6.77 12.30 17.34
C VAL A 125 6.68 13.66 18.08
N PRO A 126 5.61 13.96 18.84
CA PRO A 126 5.54 15.18 19.65
C PRO A 126 6.70 15.32 20.65
N GLU A 127 6.96 14.30 21.48
CA GLU A 127 8.03 14.35 22.51
C GLU A 127 9.41 14.55 21.87
N SER A 128 9.69 13.81 20.79
CA SER A 128 10.97 13.90 20.08
C SER A 128 11.16 15.26 19.41
N THR A 129 10.08 15.88 18.93
CA THR A 129 10.12 17.21 18.33
C THR A 129 10.33 18.28 19.39
N ALA A 130 9.57 18.25 20.49
CA ALA A 130 9.70 19.19 21.60
C ALA A 130 11.14 19.23 22.13
N LEU A 131 11.73 18.06 22.37
CA LEU A 131 13.13 17.97 22.82
C LEU A 131 14.11 18.63 21.84
N ARG A 132 13.98 18.36 20.54
CA ARG A 132 14.90 18.91 19.52
C ARG A 132 14.74 20.40 19.29
N SER A 133 13.54 20.94 19.51
CA SER A 133 13.24 22.35 19.30
C SER A 133 13.46 23.21 20.56
N GLY A 134 14.12 22.68 21.60
CA GLY A 134 14.33 23.39 22.87
C GLY A 134 13.06 23.54 23.72
N GLY A 135 12.03 22.75 23.45
CA GLY A 135 10.82 22.65 24.27
C GLY A 135 11.03 21.82 25.54
N PRO A 136 9.97 21.61 26.34
CA PRO A 136 10.06 20.90 27.61
C PRO A 136 10.44 19.42 27.41
N TRP A 137 11.24 18.90 28.35
CA TRP A 137 11.48 17.47 28.51
C TRP A 137 10.28 16.81 29.19
N GLN A 138 9.75 15.73 28.61
CA GLN A 138 8.57 14.99 29.09
C GLN A 138 7.32 15.87 29.17
N HIS A 139 6.78 16.22 28.01
CA HIS A 139 5.64 17.13 27.89
C HIS A 139 4.28 16.43 28.01
N SER A 140 4.18 15.18 27.57
CA SER A 140 2.94 14.41 27.52
C SER A 140 3.03 13.08 28.28
N LEU A 141 1.88 12.51 28.60
CA LEU A 141 1.74 11.17 29.14
C LEU A 141 1.22 10.24 28.04
N GLY A 142 1.97 9.18 27.77
CA GLY A 142 1.55 8.13 26.86
C GLY A 142 0.46 7.24 27.45
N ALA A 143 -0.18 6.46 26.58
CA ALA A 143 -1.08 5.37 26.94
C ALA A 143 -0.34 4.03 26.91
N ASP A 144 -0.68 3.17 27.87
CA ASP A 144 -0.31 1.76 27.82
C ASP A 144 -1.19 1.00 26.81
N LEU A 145 -0.61 -0.01 26.17
CA LEU A 145 -1.36 -0.90 25.27
C LEU A 145 -1.98 -2.10 26.02
N HIS A 146 -1.31 -2.59 27.07
CA HIS A 146 -1.77 -3.74 27.82
C HIS A 146 -3.16 -3.50 28.41
N GLY A 147 -4.09 -4.44 28.22
CA GLY A 147 -5.47 -4.34 28.67
C GLY A 147 -6.36 -3.39 27.85
N ARG A 148 -5.84 -2.77 26.79
CA ARG A 148 -6.62 -1.96 25.85
C ARG A 148 -7.17 -2.79 24.70
N ARG A 149 -8.26 -2.31 24.08
CA ARG A 149 -8.86 -2.95 22.91
C ARG A 149 -8.28 -2.40 21.61
N LEU A 150 -7.84 -3.32 20.75
CA LEU A 150 -7.44 -3.07 19.37
C LEU A 150 -8.57 -3.52 18.42
N GLY A 151 -9.20 -2.56 17.75
CA GLY A 151 -10.17 -2.77 16.69
C GLY A 151 -9.52 -2.84 15.31
N LEU A 152 -9.71 -3.94 14.61
CA LEU A 152 -9.23 -4.16 13.24
C LEU A 152 -10.38 -4.12 12.23
N LEU A 153 -10.43 -3.06 11.42
CA LEU A 153 -11.28 -3.01 10.24
C LEU A 153 -10.60 -3.79 9.11
N GLY A 154 -10.98 -5.06 9.00
CA GLY A 154 -10.38 -6.07 8.13
C GLY A 154 -9.44 -7.04 8.88
N LEU A 155 -9.62 -8.34 8.66
CA LEU A 155 -8.80 -9.42 9.23
C LEU A 155 -8.16 -10.30 8.13
N GLY A 156 -7.54 -9.62 7.16
CA GLY A 156 -6.79 -10.25 6.06
C GLY A 156 -5.36 -10.63 6.44
N LYS A 157 -4.48 -10.78 5.44
CA LYS A 157 -3.07 -11.16 5.66
C LYS A 157 -2.32 -10.20 6.59
N ILE A 158 -2.54 -8.90 6.44
CA ILE A 158 -1.93 -7.85 7.30
C ILE A 158 -2.63 -7.84 8.66
N GLY A 159 -3.96 -7.72 8.69
CA GLY A 159 -4.75 -7.69 9.93
C GLY A 159 -4.44 -8.84 10.89
N ARG A 160 -4.31 -10.08 10.40
CA ARG A 160 -3.94 -11.24 11.23
C ARG A 160 -2.54 -11.13 11.86
N LYS A 161 -1.57 -10.57 11.13
CA LYS A 161 -0.22 -10.31 11.68
C LYS A 161 -0.28 -9.23 12.75
N VAL A 162 -1.07 -8.18 12.51
CA VAL A 162 -1.29 -7.11 13.49
C VAL A 162 -1.97 -7.67 14.74
N ALA A 163 -3.04 -8.45 14.60
CA ALA A 163 -3.75 -9.13 15.70
C ALA A 163 -2.82 -9.96 16.58
N ARG A 164 -1.97 -10.79 15.97
CA ARG A 164 -1.00 -11.64 16.69
C ARG A 164 -0.08 -10.84 17.61
N VAL A 165 0.44 -9.71 17.13
CA VAL A 165 1.32 -8.85 17.94
C VAL A 165 0.51 -8.09 18.99
N GLY A 166 -0.74 -7.71 18.70
CA GLY A 166 -1.63 -7.08 19.67
C GLY A 166 -1.90 -7.98 20.86
N ALA A 167 -2.20 -9.24 20.61
CA ALA A 167 -2.32 -10.25 21.66
C ALA A 167 -1.02 -10.41 22.48
N ALA A 168 0.15 -10.34 21.83
CA ALA A 168 1.44 -10.39 22.52
C ALA A 168 1.71 -9.16 23.42
N PHE A 169 1.15 -7.99 23.10
CA PHE A 169 1.14 -6.82 23.98
C PHE A 169 0.09 -6.90 25.10
N GLY A 170 -0.71 -7.97 25.15
CA GLY A 170 -1.80 -8.13 26.11
C GLY A 170 -3.03 -7.27 25.79
N MET A 171 -3.24 -6.92 24.51
CA MET A 171 -4.44 -6.22 24.07
C MET A 171 -5.60 -7.20 23.88
N ASP A 172 -6.82 -6.72 24.07
CA ASP A 172 -8.03 -7.38 23.59
C ASP A 172 -8.21 -7.06 22.10
N VAL A 173 -8.19 -8.07 21.23
CA VAL A 173 -8.25 -7.85 19.77
C VAL A 173 -9.65 -8.16 19.27
N MET A 174 -10.28 -7.15 18.67
CA MET A 174 -11.57 -7.27 18.00
C MET A 174 -11.41 -6.95 16.51
N ALA A 175 -12.18 -7.59 15.65
CA ALA A 175 -12.13 -7.37 14.22
C ALA A 175 -13.51 -7.35 13.58
N TRP A 176 -13.65 -6.60 12.50
CA TRP A 176 -14.87 -6.53 11.72
C TRP A 176 -14.56 -6.45 10.21
N SER A 177 -15.36 -7.14 9.41
CA SER A 177 -15.52 -6.88 7.97
C SER A 177 -16.88 -7.44 7.51
N PRO A 178 -17.45 -7.01 6.37
CA PRO A 178 -18.81 -7.38 5.96
C PRO A 178 -19.13 -8.89 5.91
N HIS A 179 -18.10 -9.74 5.77
CA HIS A 179 -18.24 -11.20 5.67
C HIS A 179 -17.34 -11.94 6.67
N LEU A 180 -16.94 -11.27 7.77
CA LEU A 180 -16.16 -11.92 8.82
C LEU A 180 -17.09 -12.72 9.71
N THR A 181 -16.83 -14.02 9.85
CA THR A 181 -17.55 -14.88 10.79
C THR A 181 -16.78 -14.98 12.11
N PRO A 182 -17.44 -15.30 13.24
CA PRO A 182 -16.78 -15.52 14.53
C PRO A 182 -15.64 -16.54 14.46
N GLU A 183 -15.80 -17.63 13.71
CA GLU A 183 -14.80 -18.68 13.56
C GLU A 183 -13.56 -18.15 12.85
N ARG A 184 -13.74 -17.40 11.76
CA ARG A 184 -12.64 -16.78 11.01
C ARG A 184 -11.94 -15.69 11.81
N ALA A 185 -12.66 -15.01 12.69
CA ALA A 185 -12.07 -14.05 13.60
C ALA A 185 -11.17 -14.77 14.61
N ALA A 186 -11.68 -15.82 15.25
CA ALA A 186 -10.94 -16.62 16.22
C ALA A 186 -9.68 -17.24 15.62
N GLU A 187 -9.76 -17.84 14.41
CA GLU A 187 -8.59 -18.33 13.66
C GLU A 187 -7.55 -17.23 13.37
N GLY A 188 -8.00 -15.99 13.23
CA GLY A 188 -7.15 -14.83 13.01
C GLY A 188 -6.62 -14.18 14.29
N GLY A 189 -6.95 -14.73 15.47
CA GLY A 189 -6.55 -14.20 16.77
C GLY A 189 -7.34 -12.97 17.23
N ALA A 190 -8.62 -12.87 16.85
CA ALA A 190 -9.50 -11.76 17.22
C ALA A 190 -10.92 -12.24 17.55
N VAL A 191 -11.67 -11.43 18.29
CA VAL A 191 -13.12 -11.57 18.46
C VAL A 191 -13.83 -10.84 17.31
N ALA A 192 -14.88 -11.44 16.73
CA ALA A 192 -15.70 -10.76 15.73
C ALA A 192 -16.60 -9.72 16.40
N ALA A 193 -16.54 -8.46 15.98
CA ALA A 193 -17.57 -7.48 16.31
C ALA A 193 -18.87 -7.81 15.55
N ALA A 194 -20.02 -7.58 16.15
CA ALA A 194 -21.33 -7.73 15.52
C ALA A 194 -21.58 -6.65 14.46
N SER A 195 -21.02 -5.44 14.63
CA SER A 195 -21.10 -4.36 13.65
C SER A 195 -19.81 -3.55 13.55
N LYS A 196 -19.71 -2.74 12.50
CA LYS A 196 -18.60 -1.79 12.34
C LYS A 196 -18.66 -0.74 13.45
N GLU A 197 -19.87 -0.32 13.81
CA GLU A 197 -20.18 0.67 14.84
C GLU A 197 -19.72 0.16 16.21
N GLU A 198 -20.02 -1.09 16.56
CA GLU A 198 -19.56 -1.70 17.82
C GLU A 198 -18.03 -1.73 17.91
N LEU A 199 -17.34 -2.08 16.82
CA LEU A 199 -15.88 -2.07 16.79
C LEU A 199 -15.35 -0.66 17.06
N LEU A 200 -15.91 0.36 16.40
CA LEU A 200 -15.46 1.75 16.54
C LEU A 200 -15.75 2.31 17.93
N GLU A 201 -16.91 2.01 18.50
CA GLU A 201 -17.31 2.51 19.83
C GLU A 201 -16.52 1.86 20.96
N SER A 202 -16.13 0.59 20.82
CA SER A 202 -15.51 -0.17 21.91
C SER A 202 -13.98 -0.26 21.87
N SER A 203 -13.33 0.24 20.81
CA SER A 203 -11.88 0.15 20.65
C SER A 203 -11.14 1.38 21.17
N ASP A 204 -10.06 1.17 21.92
CA ASP A 204 -9.14 2.24 22.30
C ASP A 204 -8.22 2.63 21.12
N PHE A 205 -7.85 1.66 20.29
CA PHE A 205 -7.06 1.83 19.07
C PHE A 205 -7.78 1.18 17.89
N VAL A 206 -7.91 1.91 16.78
CA VAL A 206 -8.50 1.37 15.55
C VAL A 206 -7.47 1.38 14.42
N SER A 207 -7.33 0.25 13.74
CA SER A 207 -6.50 0.11 12.54
C SER A 207 -7.31 -0.39 11.36
N VAL A 208 -7.17 0.29 10.22
CA VAL A 208 -7.80 -0.11 8.96
C VAL A 208 -6.79 -0.93 8.17
N THR A 209 -7.07 -2.23 8.00
CA THR A 209 -6.22 -3.15 7.22
C THR A 209 -6.98 -3.85 6.09
N SER A 210 -8.21 -3.40 5.81
CA SER A 210 -8.99 -3.81 4.65
C SER A 210 -8.38 -3.28 3.35
N GLY A 211 -8.42 -4.07 2.28
CA GLY A 211 -8.11 -3.57 0.94
C GLY A 211 -9.20 -2.59 0.47
N ALA A 212 -8.79 -1.50 -0.18
CA ALA A 212 -9.71 -0.64 -0.89
C ALA A 212 -10.36 -1.45 -2.02
N ARG A 213 -11.67 -1.65 -1.95
CA ARG A 213 -12.46 -2.00 -3.13
C ARG A 213 -13.04 -0.70 -3.65
N GLY A 214 -12.61 -0.29 -4.84
CA GLY A 214 -13.37 0.70 -5.60
C GLY A 214 -14.79 0.16 -5.87
N PRO A 215 -15.74 1.02 -6.24
CA PRO A 215 -17.06 0.55 -6.66
C PRO A 215 -16.87 -0.45 -7.81
N HIS A 216 -17.30 -1.70 -7.61
CA HIS A 216 -17.44 -2.64 -8.73
C HIS A 216 -18.61 -2.12 -9.58
N PRO A 217 -18.40 -1.80 -10.87
CA PRO A 217 -19.53 -1.64 -11.77
C PRO A 217 -20.15 -3.04 -11.95
N GLY A 218 -21.15 -3.40 -11.15
CA GLY A 218 -21.91 -4.64 -11.39
C GLY A 218 -22.44 -5.44 -10.20
N THR A 219 -22.27 -5.02 -8.95
CA THR A 219 -22.93 -5.70 -7.82
C THR A 219 -23.77 -4.73 -7.01
N ASP A 220 -24.82 -4.23 -7.67
CA ASP A 220 -26.06 -3.82 -7.02
C ASP A 220 -27.19 -4.57 -7.74
N ARG A 221 -27.40 -5.80 -7.30
CA ARG A 221 -28.58 -6.64 -7.58
C ARG A 221 -28.79 -7.57 -6.40
#